data_AF-A0A9E2F7A9-F1
#
_entry.id   AF-A0A9E2F7A9-F1
#
_cell.length_a   1.000
_cell.length_b   1.000
_cell.length_c   1.000
_cell.angle_alpha   90.00
_cell.angle_beta   90.00
_cell.angle_gamma   90.00
#
_symmetry.space_group_name_H-M   'P 1'
#
loop_
_entity.id
_entity.type
_entity.pdbx_description
1 polymer ?
#
loop_
_entity_poly.entity_id
_entity_poly.type
_entity_poly.pdbx_seq_one_letter_code
_entity_poly.pdbx_strand_id
1 'polypeptide(L)'
;MEKKDEFVGFPDLIHEAEEAATRPMPLHEFPRQVRIDHEMALINRQHERIAKAISVFWGHRDCVEYLQNLILSGGDGIGRARIGFKPEILAALINLTNLHEVQQK
;
A
#
# COMPACT_ATOMS: atom_id res chain seq x y z
N MET A 1 -60.42 28.73 -26.90
CA MET A 1 -60.06 27.31 -27.07
C MET A 1 -58.55 27.23 -26.92
N GLU A 2 -58.07 26.98 -25.71
CA GLU A 2 -56.65 26.90 -25.38
C GLU A 2 -56.27 25.41 -25.40
N LYS A 3 -55.46 25.00 -26.37
CA LYS A 3 -54.88 23.65 -26.40
C LYS A 3 -53.70 23.65 -25.42
N LYS A 4 -53.84 22.93 -24.31
CA LYS A 4 -52.71 22.53 -23.48
C LYS A 4 -52.00 21.40 -24.19
N ASP A 5 -50.83 21.68 -24.76
CA ASP A 5 -49.88 20.66 -25.16
C ASP A 5 -49.39 19.96 -23.88
N GLU A 6 -49.95 18.78 -23.64
CA GLU A 6 -49.55 17.86 -22.59
C GLU A 6 -48.14 17.37 -22.94
N PHE A 7 -47.13 17.97 -22.31
CA PHE A 7 -45.75 17.53 -22.44
C PHE A 7 -45.61 16.15 -21.79
N VAL A 8 -45.79 15.11 -22.60
CA VAL A 8 -45.50 13.71 -22.26
C VAL A 8 -43.99 13.45 -22.33
N GLY A 9 -43.23 14.14 -21.48
CA GLY A 9 -41.84 13.84 -21.19
C GLY A 9 -41.73 13.24 -19.79
N PHE A 10 -40.82 12.28 -19.61
CA PHE A 10 -40.54 11.70 -18.30
C PHE A 10 -40.31 12.82 -17.25
N PRO A 11 -40.85 12.68 -16.03
CA PRO A 11 -40.62 13.65 -14.97
C PRO A 11 -39.11 13.80 -14.74
N ASP A 12 -38.66 15.04 -14.53
CA ASP A 12 -37.27 15.33 -14.16
C ASP A 12 -37.00 14.65 -12.81
N LEU A 13 -36.36 13.49 -12.87
CA LEU A 13 -35.94 12.76 -11.68
C LEU A 13 -34.85 13.61 -11.03
N ILE A 14 -35.12 14.14 -9.84
CA ILE A 14 -34.11 14.73 -8.97
C ILE A 14 -33.10 13.62 -8.65
N HIS A 15 -32.05 13.51 -9.47
CA HIS A 15 -30.99 12.50 -9.38
C HIS A 15 -29.98 12.77 -8.24
N GLU A 16 -30.37 13.44 -7.16
CA GLU A 16 -29.43 13.71 -6.07
C GLU A 16 -29.22 12.51 -5.14
N ALA A 17 -30.15 11.54 -5.11
CA ALA A 17 -30.10 10.42 -4.16
C ALA A 17 -29.43 9.14 -4.71
N GLU A 18 -29.43 8.91 -6.02
CA GLU A 18 -28.99 7.62 -6.60
C GLU A 18 -27.47 7.56 -6.87
N GLU A 19 -26.82 8.71 -7.11
CA GLU A 19 -25.36 8.78 -7.31
C GLU A 19 -24.54 8.63 -6.01
N ALA A 20 -25.18 8.69 -4.83
CA ALA A 20 -24.48 8.57 -3.55
C ALA A 20 -24.26 7.11 -3.12
N ALA A 21 -25.12 6.18 -3.57
CA ALA A 21 -25.12 4.79 -3.08
C ALA A 21 -24.00 3.91 -3.66
N THR A 22 -23.43 4.30 -4.81
CA THR A 22 -22.32 3.55 -5.45
C THR A 22 -20.95 4.19 -5.20
N ARG A 23 -20.86 5.25 -4.40
CA ARG A 23 -19.57 5.85 -4.07
C ARG A 23 -18.74 4.82 -3.28
N PRO A 24 -17.55 4.44 -3.76
CA PRO A 24 -16.68 3.54 -3.02
C PRO A 24 -16.41 4.19 -1.67
N MET A 25 -16.59 3.42 -0.59
CA MET A 25 -16.29 3.89 0.75
C MET A 25 -14.87 4.46 0.77
N PRO A 26 -14.64 5.61 1.45
CA PRO A 26 -13.30 6.17 1.57
C PRO A 26 -12.37 5.09 2.12
N LEU A 27 -11.28 4.83 1.40
CA LEU A 27 -10.29 3.86 1.82
C LEU A 27 -9.65 4.43 3.09
N HIS A 28 -10.01 3.90 4.27
CA HIS A 28 -9.33 4.27 5.51
C HIS A 28 -7.88 3.80 5.40
N GLU A 29 -6.99 4.69 4.97
CA GLU A 29 -5.57 4.42 4.96
C GLU A 29 -5.12 4.20 6.39
N PHE A 30 -4.58 3.00 6.68
CA PHE A 30 -4.04 2.71 7.99
C PHE A 30 -2.99 3.77 8.34
N PRO A 31 -2.94 4.22 9.62
CA PRO A 31 -1.90 5.12 10.08
C PRO A 31 -0.53 4.56 9.70
N ARG A 32 0.34 5.44 9.22
CA ARG A 32 1.64 5.06 8.65
C ARG A 32 2.46 4.14 9.56
N GLN A 33 2.45 4.39 10.87
CA GLN A 33 3.15 3.57 11.85
C GLN A 33 2.61 2.14 11.90
N VAL A 34 1.28 1.97 11.81
CA VAL A 34 0.62 0.66 11.78
C VAL A 34 1.02 -0.11 10.52
N ARG A 35 1.18 0.59 9.38
CA ARG A 35 1.67 -0.04 8.15
C ARG A 35 3.10 -0.54 8.31
N ILE A 36 4.00 0.27 8.87
CA ILE A 36 5.40 -0.13 9.12
C ILE A 36 5.45 -1.37 10.02
N ASP A 37 4.69 -1.36 11.12
CA ASP A 37 4.61 -2.48 12.06
C ASP A 37 4.10 -3.76 11.38
N HIS A 38 3.04 -3.64 10.57
CA HIS A 38 2.48 -4.76 9.82
C HIS A 38 3.49 -5.37 8.83
N GLU A 39 4.16 -4.53 8.03
CA GLU A 39 5.16 -5.01 7.07
C GLU A 39 6.39 -5.60 7.78
N MET A 40 6.85 -4.99 8.88
CA MET A 40 7.91 -5.52 9.75
C MET A 40 7.52 -6.89 10.32
N ALA A 41 6.28 -7.07 10.78
CA ALA A 41 5.80 -8.33 11.32
C ALA A 41 5.77 -9.45 10.27
N LEU A 42 5.38 -9.13 9.02
CA LEU A 42 5.43 -10.07 7.90
C LEU A 42 6.86 -10.54 7.61
N ILE A 43 7.81 -9.61 7.56
CA ILE A 43 9.22 -9.92 7.32
C ILE A 43 9.78 -10.72 8.50
N ASN A 44 9.46 -10.36 9.73
CA ASN A 44 9.96 -11.03 10.93
C ASN A 44 9.55 -12.51 10.98
N ARG A 45 8.32 -12.84 10.56
CA ARG A 45 7.82 -14.23 10.55
C ARG A 45 8.61 -15.16 9.64
N GLN A 46 9.13 -14.67 8.51
CA GLN A 46 9.88 -15.50 7.57
C GLN A 46 11.39 -15.30 7.66
N HIS A 47 11.83 -14.08 7.95
CA HIS A 47 13.20 -13.64 7.90
C HIS A 47 13.51 -12.72 9.08
N GLU A 48 13.52 -13.29 10.29
CA GLU A 48 13.83 -12.56 11.54
C GLU A 48 15.14 -11.76 11.44
N ARG A 49 16.20 -12.33 10.82
CA ARG A 49 17.50 -11.65 10.65
C ARG A 49 17.37 -10.36 9.84
N ILE A 50 16.59 -10.41 8.76
CA ILE A 50 16.34 -9.25 7.90
C ILE A 50 15.53 -8.21 8.67
N ALA A 51 14.47 -8.61 9.39
CA ALA A 51 13.68 -7.68 10.19
C ALA A 51 14.54 -6.97 11.26
N LYS A 52 15.42 -7.70 11.95
CA LYS A 52 16.38 -7.14 12.90
C LYS A 52 17.34 -6.15 12.22
N ALA A 53 17.88 -6.49 11.06
CA ALA A 53 18.76 -5.60 10.31
C ALA A 53 18.03 -4.31 9.90
N ILE A 54 16.82 -4.44 9.34
CA ILE A 54 15.98 -3.28 8.97
C ILE A 54 15.69 -2.42 10.19
N SER A 55 15.38 -3.00 11.36
CA SER A 55 15.15 -2.24 12.58
C SER A 55 16.37 -1.46 13.07
N VAL A 56 17.59 -1.97 12.84
CA VAL A 56 18.84 -1.29 13.20
C VAL A 56 19.13 -0.15 12.21
N PHE A 57 18.89 -0.36 10.93
CA PHE A 57 19.10 0.66 9.89
C PHE A 57 17.93 1.64 9.76
N TRP A 58 16.79 1.39 10.38
CA TRP A 58 15.61 2.23 10.23
C TRP A 58 15.88 3.67 10.69
N GLY A 59 15.66 4.65 9.81
CA GLY A 59 15.99 6.06 10.07
C GLY A 59 17.40 6.47 9.65
N HIS A 60 18.26 5.52 9.26
CA HIS A 60 19.51 5.82 8.55
C HIS A 60 19.26 5.94 7.04
N ARG A 61 20.09 6.74 6.37
CA ARG A 61 20.09 6.86 4.90
C ARG A 61 20.40 5.52 4.22
N ASP A 62 21.24 4.72 4.85
CA ASP A 62 21.66 3.40 4.37
C ASP A 62 20.53 2.36 4.40
N CYS A 63 19.40 2.64 5.07
CA CYS A 63 18.26 1.72 5.11
C CYS A 63 17.71 1.43 3.72
N VAL A 64 17.61 2.47 2.89
CA VAL A 64 17.07 2.36 1.53
C VAL A 64 18.02 1.56 0.66
N GLU A 65 19.32 1.82 0.76
CA GLU A 65 20.35 1.07 0.02
C GLU A 65 20.39 -0.40 0.45
N TYR A 66 20.23 -0.67 1.74
CA TYR A 66 20.14 -2.04 2.26
C TYR A 66 18.89 -2.76 1.72
N LEU A 67 17.72 -2.12 1.76
CA LEU A 67 16.47 -2.69 1.22
C LEU A 67 16.56 -2.95 -0.29
N GLN A 68 17.11 -2.01 -1.06
CA GLN A 68 17.30 -2.17 -2.51
C GLN A 68 18.28 -3.30 -2.84
N ASN A 69 19.41 -3.36 -2.14
CA ASN A 69 20.37 -4.45 -2.30
C ASN A 69 19.75 -5.80 -1.95
N LEU A 70 18.93 -5.85 -0.90
CA LEU A 70 18.23 -7.07 -0.49
C LEU A 70 17.26 -7.53 -1.59
N ILE A 71 16.43 -6.61 -2.11
CA ILE A 71 15.49 -6.87 -3.21
C ILE A 71 16.21 -7.40 -4.46
N LEU A 72 17.29 -6.74 -4.88
CA LEU A 72 18.04 -7.08 -6.09
C LEU A 72 18.86 -8.38 -5.94
N SER A 73 19.41 -8.61 -4.75
CA SER A 73 20.20 -9.81 -4.45
C SER A 73 19.31 -11.05 -4.24
N GLY A 74 18.02 -10.85 -3.94
CA GLY A 74 17.05 -11.92 -3.77
C GLY A 74 17.28 -12.78 -2.52
N GLY A 75 17.94 -12.24 -1.48
CA GLY A 75 18.22 -12.94 -0.23
C GLY A 75 19.27 -12.24 0.65
N ASP A 76 19.45 -12.71 1.88
CA ASP A 76 20.36 -12.17 2.91
C ASP A 76 21.87 -12.33 2.57
N GLY A 77 22.24 -12.89 1.41
CA GLY A 77 23.63 -13.08 0.97
C GLY A 77 24.45 -14.09 1.79
N ILE A 78 24.00 -14.47 2.99
CA ILE A 78 24.68 -15.37 3.92
C ILE A 78 24.12 -16.79 3.75
N GLY A 79 24.56 -17.48 2.70
CA GLY A 79 24.46 -18.94 2.62
C GLY A 79 23.37 -19.47 1.70
N ARG A 80 23.83 -19.99 0.56
CA ARG A 80 23.23 -21.02 -0.30
C ARG A 80 21.79 -20.79 -0.78
N ALA A 81 21.73 -20.58 -2.10
CA ALA A 81 20.59 -20.53 -3.00
C ALA A 81 19.90 -19.17 -3.07
N ARG A 82 19.89 -18.62 -4.29
CA ARG A 82 19.01 -17.52 -4.74
C ARG A 82 17.56 -18.03 -4.73
N ILE A 83 17.04 -18.35 -3.56
CA ILE A 83 15.62 -18.62 -3.36
C ILE A 83 15.02 -17.23 -3.20
N GLY A 84 14.51 -16.68 -4.30
CA GLY A 84 13.89 -15.36 -4.30
C GLY A 84 12.85 -15.24 -3.18
N PHE A 85 12.62 -14.01 -2.74
CA PHE A 85 11.61 -13.76 -1.72
C PHE A 85 10.24 -14.22 -2.19
N LYS A 86 9.41 -14.66 -1.23
CA LYS A 86 7.97 -14.77 -1.50
C LYS A 86 7.45 -13.40 -1.96
N PRO A 87 6.49 -13.36 -2.89
CA PRO A 87 5.95 -12.11 -3.40
C PRO A 87 5.42 -11.19 -2.29
N GLU A 88 4.88 -11.78 -1.21
CA GLU A 88 4.42 -11.05 -0.02
C GLU A 88 5.56 -10.30 0.69
N ILE A 89 6.72 -10.93 0.85
CA ILE A 89 7.89 -10.32 1.49
C ILE A 89 8.50 -9.26 0.58
N LEU A 90 8.56 -9.53 -0.72
CA LEU A 90 9.03 -8.55 -1.70
C LEU A 90 8.14 -7.30 -1.70
N ALA A 91 6.82 -7.49 -1.70
CA ALA A 91 5.85 -6.39 -1.59
C ALA A 91 6.05 -5.62 -0.28
N ALA A 92 6.29 -6.31 0.84
CA ALA A 92 6.56 -5.67 2.12
C ALA A 92 7.84 -4.82 2.11
N LEU A 93 8.92 -5.31 1.49
CA LEU A 93 10.18 -4.55 1.35
C LEU A 93 10.02 -3.31 0.47
N ILE A 94 9.26 -3.41 -0.63
CA ILE A 94 8.95 -2.27 -1.51
C ILE A 94 8.08 -1.24 -0.76
N ASN A 95 7.06 -1.70 -0.03
CA ASN A 95 6.20 -0.84 0.78
C ASN A 95 7.00 -0.11 1.86
N LEU A 96 7.89 -0.80 2.57
CA LEU A 96 8.78 -0.19 3.56
C LEU A 96 9.71 0.86 2.94
N THR A 97 10.21 0.62 1.72
CA THR A 97 11.06 1.59 1.01
C THR A 97 10.28 2.88 0.71
N ASN A 98 9.07 2.75 0.16
CA ASN A 98 8.17 3.88 -0.09
C ASN A 98 7.79 4.62 1.20
N LEU A 99 7.50 3.86 2.26
CA LEU A 99 7.18 4.41 3.57
C LEU A 99 8.39 5.12 4.19
N HIS A 100 9.63 4.70 3.92
CA HIS A 100 10.83 5.38 4.41
C HIS A 100 11.10 6.68 3.65
N GLU A 101 10.93 6.70 2.32
CA GLU A 101 11.13 7.89 1.47
C GLU A 101 10.26 9.08 1.90
N VAL A 102 9.00 8.82 2.27
CA VAL A 102 8.06 9.82 2.78
C VAL A 102 8.51 10.41 4.15
N GLN A 103 9.45 9.79 4.88
CA GLN A 103 9.99 10.34 6.14
C GLN A 103 11.16 11.29 5.92
N GLN A 104 11.79 11.25 4.75
CA GLN A 104 13.04 11.95 4.46
C GLN A 104 12.84 13.19 3.56
N LYS A 105 11.59 13.50 3.19
CA LYS A 105 11.20 14.82 2.64
C LYS A 105 10.86 15.78 3.78
#